data_AF-A0A9D8EPS1-F1
#
_entry.id   AF-A0A9D8EPS1-F1
#
_cell.length_a   1.000
_cell.length_b   1.000
_cell.length_c   1.000
_cell.angle_alpha   90.00
_cell.angle_beta   90.00
_cell.angle_gamma   90.00
#
_symmetry.space_group_name_H-M   'P 1'
#
loop_
_entity.id
_entity.type
_entity.pdbx_description
1 polymer ?
#
loop_
_entity_poly.entity_id
_entity_poly.type
_entity_poly.pdbx_seq_one_letter_code
_entity_poly.pdbx_strand_id
1 'polypeptide(L)' 'MEGTMLAAIFGGPKKPLSLEQRPIPKIQKDTDVILQVGGVGICGSDISMLEDFRKHPALPGVIFGH' A
#
# COMPACT_ATOMS: atom_id res chain seq x y z
N MET A 1 5.65 1.25 -19.14
CA MET A 1 6.34 0.09 -18.54
C MET A 1 5.30 -0.99 -18.33
N GLU A 2 5.52 -2.18 -18.89
CA GLU A 2 4.75 -3.37 -18.54
C GLU A 2 5.59 -4.20 -17.58
N GLY A 3 4.98 -4.68 -16.50
CA GLY A 3 5.69 -5.41 -15.45
C GLY A 3 4.93 -5.39 -14.13
N THR A 4 5.46 -6.13 -13.16
CA THR A 4 4.96 -6.15 -11.79
C THR A 4 5.99 -5.57 -10.83
N MET A 5 5.50 -5.04 -9.71
CA MET A 5 6.27 -4.53 -8.58
C MET A 5 5.83 -5.25 -7.31
N LEU A 6 6.75 -5.43 -6.37
CA LEU A 6 6.44 -5.97 -5.05
C LEU A 6 5.70 -4.91 -4.24
N ALA A 7 4.60 -5.27 -3.59
CA ALA A 7 3.82 -4.38 -2.76
C ALA A 7 3.34 -5.07 -1.48
N ALA A 8 3.26 -4.32 -0.38
CA ALA A 8 2.62 -4.76 0.85
C ALA A 8 1.11 -4.55 0.75
N ILE A 9 0.33 -5.63 0.87
CA ILE A 9 -1.12 -5.63 0.72
C ILE A 9 -1.78 -5.76 2.08
N PHE A 10 -2.71 -4.85 2.36
CA PHE A 10 -3.51 -4.89 3.57
C PHE A 10 -4.62 -5.94 3.45
N GLY A 11 -4.49 -7.06 4.18
CA GLY A 11 -5.50 -8.13 4.19
C GLY A 11 -6.73 -7.84 5.07
N GLY A 12 -6.71 -6.75 5.84
CA GLY A 12 -7.71 -6.40 6.84
C GLY A 12 -7.14 -6.36 8.27
N PRO A 13 -7.94 -5.90 9.25
CA PRO A 13 -7.51 -5.78 10.64
C PRO A 13 -7.03 -7.12 11.22
N LYS A 14 -6.00 -7.06 12.07
CA LYS A 14 -5.35 -8.19 12.74
C LYS A 14 -4.77 -9.25 11.79
N LYS A 15 -4.64 -8.95 10.50
CA LYS A 15 -3.95 -9.82 9.55
C LYS A 15 -2.57 -9.26 9.26
N PRO A 16 -1.56 -10.13 9.07
CA PRO A 16 -0.27 -9.68 8.60
C PRO A 16 -0.41 -9.05 7.21
N LEU A 17 0.49 -8.11 6.90
CA LEU A 17 0.66 -7.63 5.53
C LEU A 17 1.14 -8.79 4.65
N SER A 18 0.57 -8.89 3.45
CA SER A 18 0.97 -9.86 2.43
C SER A 18 1.90 -9.16 1.43
N LEU A 19 3.00 -9.80 1.02
CA LEU A 19 3.85 -9.29 -0.04
C LEU A 19 3.43 -9.92 -1.36
N GLU A 20 2.97 -9.09 -2.31
CA GLU A 20 2.40 -9.55 -3.57
C GLU A 20 2.97 -8.79 -4.76
N GLN A 21 3.12 -9.48 -5.90
CA GLN A 21 3.42 -8.85 -7.17
C GLN A 21 2.17 -8.16 -7.70
N ARG A 22 2.23 -6.84 -7.90
CA ARG A 22 1.14 -6.02 -8.44
C ARG A 22 1.58 -5.36 -9.73
N PRO A 23 0.66 -5.10 -10.68
CA PRO A 23 1.02 -4.35 -11.89
C PRO A 23 1.63 -3.00 -11.53
N ILE A 24 2.68 -2.60 -12.25
CA ILE A 24 3.20 -1.23 -12.17
C ILE A 24 2.05 -0.28 -12.58
N PRO A 25 1.78 0.79 -11.81
CA PRO A 25 0.69 1.70 -12.11
C PRO A 25 0.92 2.40 -13.45
N LYS A 26 -0.18 2.83 -14.06
CA LYS A 26 -0.18 3.64 -15.28
C LYS A 26 -0.64 5.04 -14.93
N ILE A 27 -0.05 6.04 -15.60
CA ILE A 27 -0.50 7.43 -15.54
C ILE A 27 -1.95 7.49 -16.03
N GLN A 28 -2.85 8.06 -15.21
CA GLN A 28 -4.27 8.21 -15.56
C GLN A 28 -4.63 9.66 -15.90
N LYS A 29 -3.94 10.61 -15.27
CA LYS A 29 -4.08 12.06 -15.50
C LYS A 29 -2.73 12.66 -15.86
N ASP A 30 -2.76 13.82 -16.51
CA ASP A 30 -1.58 14.62 -16.87
C ASP A 30 -0.74 15.07 -15.67
N THR A 31 -1.35 15.15 -14.48
CA THR A 31 -0.68 15.49 -13.22
C THR A 31 -0.09 14.30 -12.46
N ASP A 32 -0.29 13.06 -12.94
CA ASP A 32 0.21 11.88 -12.25
C ASP A 32 1.70 11.65 -12.54
N VAL A 33 2.43 11.16 -11.55
CA VAL A 33 3.83 10.73 -11.70
C VAL A 33 4.00 9.30 -11.21
N ILE A 34 4.90 8.55 -11.88
CA ILE A 34 5.31 7.22 -11.42
C ILE A 34 6.66 7.36 -10.73
N LEU A 35 6.72 6.94 -9.47
CA LEU A 35 7.94 6.95 -8.67
C LEU A 35 8.45 5.53 -8.44
N GLN A 36 9.76 5.34 -8.61
CA GLN A 36 10.42 4.15 -8.11
C GLN A 36 10.75 4.36 -6.63
N VAL A 37 9.98 3.71 -5.75
CA VAL A 37 10.17 3.81 -4.30
C VAL A 37 11.45 3.08 -3.90
N GLY A 38 12.46 3.82 -3.43
CA GLY A 38 13.71 3.26 -2.91
C GLY A 38 13.64 2.82 -1.44
N GLY A 39 12.68 3.38 -0.68
CA GLY A 39 12.43 3.08 0.72
C GLY A 39 11.24 3.90 1.24
N VAL A 40 10.61 3.41 2.31
CA VAL A 40 9.48 4.06 2.99
C VAL A 40 9.62 3.86 4.50
N GLY A 41 9.21 4.84 5.28
CA GLY A 41 9.16 4.73 6.74
C GLY A 41 7.92 3.96 7.20
N ILE A 42 7.96 3.44 8.42
CA ILE A 42 6.79 2.88 9.11
C ILE A 42 6.44 3.85 10.24
N CYS A 43 5.21 4.37 10.22
CA CYS A 43 4.68 5.28 11.22
C CYS A 43 3.74 4.55 12.19
N GLY A 44 3.44 5.18 13.33
CA GLY A 44 2.42 4.68 14.25
C GLY A 44 1.01 4.63 13.64
N SER A 45 0.72 5.47 12.63
CA SER A 45 -0.54 5.43 11.88
C SER A 45 -0.69 4.11 11.10
N ASP A 46 0.39 3.60 10.52
CA ASP A 46 0.41 2.31 9.82
C ASP A 46 0.08 1.17 10.78
N ILE A 47 0.64 1.21 11.99
CA ILE A 47 0.32 0.22 13.04
C ILE A 47 -1.15 0.32 13.44
N SER A 48 -1.65 1.54 13.69
CA SER A 48 -3.05 1.75 14.07
C SER A 48 -4.04 1.30 13.01
N MET A 49 -3.67 1.29 11.72
CA MET A 49 -4.49 0.74 10.64
C MET A 49 -4.59 -0.79 10.66
N LEU A 50 -3.56 -1.48 11.15
CA LEU A 50 -3.55 -2.93 11.28
C LEU A 50 -4.36 -3.43 12.48
N GLU A 51 -4.65 -2.55 13.44
CA GLU A 51 -5.43 -2.88 14.64
C GLU A 51 -6.96 -2.85 14.41
N ASP A 52 -7.71 -3.44 15.35
CA ASP A 52 -9.18 -3.47 15.31
C ASP A 52 -9.81 -2.09 15.51
N PHE A 53 -9.12 -1.24 16.27
CA PHE A 53 -9.59 0.08 16.68
C PHE A 53 -9.28 1.09 15.58
N ARG A 54 -10.02 1.00 14.47
CA ARG A 54 -9.83 1.83 13.27
C ARG A 54 -10.02 3.32 13.57
N LYS A 55 -8.93 4.03 13.88
CA LYS A 55 -8.93 5.51 13.79
C LYS A 55 -8.86 5.99 12.34
N HIS A 56 -8.41 5.13 11.40
CA HIS A 56 -8.32 5.45 9.97
C HIS A 56 -8.84 4.28 9.11
N PRO A 57 -9.82 4.50 8.22
CA PRO A 57 -10.39 3.43 7.41
C PRO A 57 -9.46 3.07 6.24
N ALA A 58 -9.00 1.82 6.20
CA ALA A 58 -8.41 1.20 5.02
C ALA A 58 -9.28 0.03 4.55
N LEU A 59 -9.47 -0.10 3.24
CA LEU A 59 -10.17 -1.25 2.66
C LEU A 59 -9.19 -2.40 2.45
N PRO A 60 -9.57 -3.67 2.72
CA PRO A 60 -8.75 -4.80 2.34
C PRO A 60 -8.40 -4.79 0.85
N GLY A 61 -7.17 -5.15 0.50
CA GLY A 61 -6.66 -5.22 -0.88
C GLY A 61 -5.90 -3.98 -1.36
N VAL A 62 -5.87 -2.90 -0.56
CA VAL A 62 -5.06 -1.71 -0.86
C VAL A 62 -3.57 -1.98 -0.69
N ILE A 63 -2.76 -1.29 -1.49
CA ILE A 63 -1.31 -1.21 -1.30
C ILE A 63 -1.05 -0.30 -0.10
N PHE A 64 -0.23 -0.76 0.83
CA PHE A 64 0.02 -0.13 2.12
C PHE A 64 1.27 0.77 2.11
N GLY A 65 1.27 1.82 2.93
CA GLY A 65 2.30 2.86 3.00
C GLY A 65 1.78 4.24 2.57
N HIS A 66 2.37 5.32 3.12
CA HIS A 66 2.01 6.71 2.85
C HIS A 66 3.24 7.62 2.69
#